data_AF-G3PPY6-F1
#
_entry.id   AF-G3PPY6-F1
#
_cell.length_a   1.000
_cell.length_b   1.000
_cell.length_c   1.000
_cell.angle_alpha   90.00
_cell.angle_beta   90.00
_cell.angle_gamma   90.00
#
_symmetry.space_group_name_H-M   'P 1'
#
loop_
_entity.id
_entity.type
_entity.pdbx_description
1 polymer ?
#
loop_
_entity_poly.entity_id
_entity_poly.type
_entity_poly.pdbx_seq_one_letter_code
_entity_poly.pdbx_strand_id
1 'polypeptide(L)'
;MWMFKLNIWAFLWLFVGQYGAFALQDVTADLFGAENYGTVAAFGDFYADKQTDIFIIRGQSELVIFLADSKIPYFKPKVNITKDIFPRDAVITSVVPGDYDGDSQMDVLLTTTIQNSKMTNVFIFWGNNQTLDLSGKLMLNKNFTDQPLVMDFNGDMIPDIFGVTDSVPPLFTEVCYLTKRVQRWEKALSSSVDMRSPHSNAFIDLNRDFTADLFLTTEGPKFETWISKDGNFTKEEVTLAEPPVKIIGQSSFVDFDGDGYQDHLLPVCLDATCQRGAIYMVKSGSAEWVPVLLDFQRRETIWSFVPGKPSQPLALHFGDYNLDGFPDALVVLRNTSGSGQQAFLLENVPCNNASCHGVGRMFQILWDQSDLGAIQNAVMATFFDIYEDGILDMLVLSQAEDKHDLIIHALKNNYEADAYFVKVMVLSGLCFNDCPEDVKPFGVNQPGPYVMYTTTDSNGNLKNASAGQLSQSAHFSLQLPYTVLGLGRSANFLDHLFVGIPRQPGETEIRKKEWTAIIPNSQLIVIPFPHNQPRSWSAKLYLTPSNSVLLTAIALIGVCVFILVIIGILHWQEKKADDREKRQEAHRFHFDAM
;
A
#
# COMPACT_ATOMS: atom_id res chain seq x y z
N MET A 1 9.60 60.38 10.68
CA MET A 1 9.47 59.10 11.41
C MET A 1 8.01 58.65 11.49
N TRP A 2 7.27 58.67 10.36
CA TRP A 2 5.85 58.30 10.31
C TRP A 2 5.40 57.77 8.93
N MET A 3 6.32 57.16 8.16
CA MET A 3 5.98 56.44 6.92
C MET A 3 6.55 55.01 6.87
N PHE A 4 7.28 54.57 7.90
CA PHE A 4 7.85 53.22 7.99
C PHE A 4 7.02 52.23 8.83
N LYS A 5 5.88 52.66 9.38
CA LYS A 5 5.01 51.81 10.22
C LYS A 5 3.76 51.27 9.53
N LEU A 6 3.40 51.77 8.34
CA LEU A 6 2.19 51.32 7.63
C LEU A 6 2.42 50.04 6.78
N ASN A 7 3.65 49.76 6.36
CA ASN A 7 3.96 48.56 5.56
C ASN A 7 4.16 47.28 6.37
N ILE A 8 4.34 47.37 7.69
CA ILE A 8 4.53 46.18 8.53
C ILE A 8 3.17 45.55 8.91
N TRP A 9 2.11 46.35 9.02
CA TRP A 9 0.77 45.84 9.31
C TRP A 9 0.07 45.24 8.08
N ALA A 10 0.36 45.73 6.87
CA ALA A 10 -0.13 45.12 5.63
C ALA A 10 0.55 43.77 5.34
N PHE A 11 1.80 43.58 5.79
CA PHE A 11 2.53 42.32 5.64
C PHE A 11 2.12 41.27 6.69
N LEU A 12 1.68 41.70 7.87
CA LEU A 12 1.22 40.81 8.95
C LEU A 12 -0.25 40.36 8.79
N TRP A 13 -1.06 41.05 8.00
CA TRP A 13 -2.42 40.59 7.65
C TRP A 13 -2.47 39.64 6.44
N LEU A 14 -1.35 39.47 5.71
CA LEU A 14 -1.20 38.46 4.67
C LEU A 14 -0.76 37.09 5.21
N PHE A 15 -0.40 37.00 6.50
CA PHE A 15 0.06 35.77 7.16
C PHE A 15 -0.82 35.32 8.34
N VAL A 16 -2.05 35.81 8.40
CA VAL A 16 -3.11 35.18 9.21
C VAL A 16 -4.16 34.62 8.25
N GLY A 17 -3.69 33.78 7.33
CA GLY A 17 -4.55 32.77 6.74
C GLY A 17 -4.92 31.82 7.86
N GLN A 18 -6.21 31.63 8.10
CA GLN A 18 -6.71 30.52 8.88
C GLN A 18 -5.98 29.25 8.40
N TYR A 19 -5.27 28.55 9.30
CA TYR A 19 -4.85 27.16 9.07
C TYR A 19 -6.14 26.33 9.03
N GLY A 20 -6.83 26.42 7.90
CA GLY A 20 -8.00 25.62 7.57
C GLY A 20 -7.55 24.21 7.26
N ALA A 21 -8.37 23.24 7.64
CA ALA A 21 -8.17 21.82 7.43
C ALA A 21 -7.58 21.53 6.03
N PHE A 22 -6.51 20.73 6.02
CA PHE A 22 -5.88 20.21 4.81
C PHE A 22 -6.97 19.54 3.96
N ALA A 23 -7.18 20.08 2.76
CA ALA A 23 -8.31 19.70 1.93
C ALA A 23 -7.90 18.61 0.94
N LEU A 24 -8.60 17.48 1.00
CA LEU A 24 -8.65 16.54 -0.12
C LEU A 24 -9.17 17.27 -1.36
N GLN A 25 -8.75 16.84 -2.55
CA GLN A 25 -9.21 17.43 -3.81
C GLN A 25 -9.73 16.35 -4.73
N ASP A 26 -10.97 16.48 -5.19
CA ASP A 26 -11.52 15.60 -6.22
C ASP A 26 -10.77 15.78 -7.55
N VAL A 27 -10.13 14.71 -8.00
CA VAL A 27 -9.39 14.61 -9.28
C VAL A 27 -9.97 13.52 -10.18
N THR A 28 -11.18 13.03 -9.88
CA THR A 28 -11.84 11.91 -10.57
C THR A 28 -11.90 12.10 -12.08
N ALA A 29 -12.27 13.30 -12.53
CA ALA A 29 -12.40 13.61 -13.95
C ALA A 29 -11.06 13.57 -14.70
N ASP A 30 -9.98 14.01 -14.05
CA ASP A 30 -8.64 14.01 -14.64
C ASP A 30 -8.06 12.59 -14.68
N LEU A 31 -8.43 11.72 -13.74
CA LEU A 31 -7.99 10.33 -13.73
C LEU A 31 -8.74 9.46 -14.72
N PHE A 32 -10.07 9.46 -14.66
CA PHE A 32 -10.90 8.47 -15.35
C PHE A 32 -11.73 9.06 -16.50
N GLY A 33 -11.84 10.38 -16.61
CA GLY A 33 -12.76 11.03 -17.53
C GLY A 33 -14.20 10.56 -17.32
N ALA A 34 -14.84 10.03 -18.37
CA ALA A 34 -16.19 9.49 -18.31
C ALA A 34 -16.25 8.00 -17.88
N GLU A 35 -15.11 7.34 -17.74
CA GLU A 35 -15.00 5.89 -17.49
C GLU A 35 -14.89 5.54 -16.00
N ASN A 36 -15.32 6.45 -15.11
CA ASN A 36 -15.19 6.36 -13.65
C ASN A 36 -16.23 5.45 -12.97
N TYR A 37 -16.47 4.25 -13.51
CA TYR A 37 -17.45 3.32 -13.00
C TYR A 37 -16.98 1.86 -13.01
N GLY A 38 -17.51 1.11 -12.05
CA GLY A 38 -17.14 -0.27 -11.75
C GLY A 38 -16.63 -0.43 -10.32
N THR A 39 -16.25 -1.65 -9.96
CA THR A 39 -15.67 -1.99 -8.66
C THR A 39 -14.17 -2.11 -8.79
N VAL A 40 -13.42 -1.22 -8.13
CA VAL A 40 -11.95 -1.37 -8.00
C VAL A 40 -11.67 -2.64 -7.21
N ALA A 41 -10.92 -3.57 -7.81
CA ALA A 41 -10.75 -4.93 -7.30
C ALA A 41 -9.31 -5.27 -6.92
N ALA A 42 -8.31 -4.66 -7.58
CA ALA A 42 -6.90 -4.89 -7.31
C ALA A 42 -6.01 -3.78 -7.89
N PHE A 43 -4.74 -3.81 -7.50
CA PHE A 43 -3.67 -2.93 -7.98
C PHE A 43 -2.45 -3.75 -8.39
N GLY A 44 -1.73 -3.31 -9.42
CA GLY A 44 -0.50 -3.97 -9.87
C GLY A 44 0.12 -3.26 -11.08
N ASP A 45 1.39 -3.48 -11.37
CA ASP A 45 2.07 -2.95 -12.56
C ASP A 45 1.96 -3.95 -13.72
N PHE A 46 0.90 -3.87 -14.51
CA PHE A 46 0.64 -4.85 -15.57
C PHE A 46 1.59 -4.68 -16.76
N TYR A 47 2.13 -3.48 -16.98
CA TYR A 47 3.04 -3.15 -18.10
C TYR A 47 4.54 -3.20 -17.74
N ALA A 48 4.87 -3.54 -16.49
CA ALA A 48 6.23 -3.51 -15.95
C ALA A 48 6.93 -2.15 -16.19
N ASP A 49 6.19 -1.05 -16.09
CA ASP A 49 6.67 0.31 -16.33
C ASP A 49 6.92 1.12 -15.05
N LYS A 50 6.68 0.48 -13.89
CA LYS A 50 6.76 0.97 -12.52
C LYS A 50 5.63 1.89 -12.09
N GLN A 51 4.58 2.01 -12.88
CA GLN A 51 3.35 2.71 -12.48
C GLN A 51 2.30 1.68 -12.05
N THR A 52 1.51 2.02 -11.03
CA THR A 52 0.46 1.13 -10.54
C THR A 52 -0.79 1.26 -11.40
N ASP A 53 -1.21 0.17 -12.02
CA ASP A 53 -2.44 0.05 -12.79
C ASP A 53 -3.62 -0.38 -11.88
N ILE A 54 -4.85 -0.10 -12.34
CA ILE A 54 -6.07 -0.36 -11.58
C ILE A 54 -6.92 -1.44 -12.28
N PHE A 55 -7.27 -2.48 -11.55
CA PHE A 55 -8.12 -3.58 -12.02
C PHE A 55 -9.57 -3.32 -11.61
N ILE A 56 -10.47 -3.18 -12.59
CA ILE A 56 -11.87 -2.78 -12.35
C ILE A 56 -12.83 -3.86 -12.87
N ILE A 57 -13.73 -4.32 -12.00
CA ILE A 57 -14.83 -5.21 -12.39
C ILE A 57 -16.04 -4.36 -12.83
N ARG A 58 -16.61 -4.65 -14.00
CA ARG A 58 -17.81 -4.00 -14.54
C ARG A 58 -18.94 -4.99 -14.76
N GLY A 59 -20.17 -4.59 -14.43
CA GLY A 59 -21.36 -5.43 -14.57
C GLY A 59 -21.24 -6.79 -13.88
N GLN A 60 -20.37 -6.89 -12.87
CA GLN A 60 -20.03 -8.12 -12.13
C GLN A 60 -19.43 -9.27 -12.97
N SER A 61 -19.20 -9.09 -14.27
CA SER A 61 -18.81 -10.18 -15.18
C SER A 61 -17.73 -9.81 -16.19
N GLU A 62 -17.24 -8.58 -16.15
CA GLU A 62 -16.19 -8.08 -17.02
C GLU A 62 -15.04 -7.55 -16.16
N LEU A 63 -13.80 -7.86 -16.53
CA LEU A 63 -12.60 -7.24 -15.95
C LEU A 63 -12.01 -6.27 -16.95
N VAL A 64 -11.82 -5.02 -16.55
CA VAL A 64 -11.10 -4.01 -17.34
C VAL A 64 -9.88 -3.54 -16.56
N ILE A 65 -8.70 -3.62 -17.18
CA ILE A 65 -7.45 -3.09 -16.61
C ILE A 65 -7.23 -1.68 -17.15
N PHE A 66 -7.13 -0.73 -16.23
CA PHE A 66 -6.86 0.66 -16.48
C PHE A 66 -5.38 0.92 -16.28
N LEU A 67 -4.70 1.28 -17.36
CA LEU A 67 -3.28 1.54 -17.32
C LEU A 67 -2.99 2.99 -16.96
N ALA A 68 -1.98 3.19 -16.13
CA ALA A 68 -1.43 4.51 -15.85
C ALA A 68 -0.80 5.12 -17.12
N ASP A 69 -1.03 6.41 -17.34
CA ASP A 69 -0.53 7.17 -18.48
C ASP A 69 -0.15 8.58 -18.03
N SER A 70 0.92 9.12 -18.60
CA SER A 70 1.37 10.50 -18.38
C SER A 70 0.38 11.62 -18.78
N LYS A 71 -0.71 11.30 -19.48
CA LYS A 71 -1.67 12.26 -20.03
C LYS A 71 -3.11 11.94 -19.63
N ILE A 72 -3.83 12.98 -19.20
CA ILE A 72 -5.28 12.97 -18.93
C ILE A 72 -6.08 12.34 -20.09
N PRO A 73 -7.03 11.42 -19.82
CA PRO A 73 -7.27 10.79 -18.52
C PRO A 73 -6.07 9.92 -18.10
N TYR A 74 -5.56 10.11 -16.88
CA TYR A 74 -4.33 9.47 -16.40
C TYR A 74 -4.46 7.94 -16.27
N PHE A 75 -5.68 7.41 -16.22
CA PHE A 75 -5.96 5.98 -16.26
C PHE A 75 -6.80 5.63 -17.48
N LYS A 76 -6.30 4.75 -18.35
CA LYS A 76 -6.94 4.41 -19.63
C LYS A 76 -7.33 2.94 -19.67
N PRO A 77 -8.61 2.60 -19.92
CA PRO A 77 -9.03 1.21 -20.08
C PRO A 77 -8.37 0.61 -21.33
N LYS A 78 -7.70 -0.54 -21.19
CA LYS A 78 -6.96 -1.18 -22.29
C LYS A 78 -7.23 -2.66 -22.43
N VAL A 79 -7.06 -3.42 -21.36
CA VAL A 79 -7.23 -4.88 -21.38
C VAL A 79 -8.62 -5.20 -20.86
N ASN A 80 -9.34 -6.09 -21.56
CA ASN A 80 -10.69 -6.47 -21.19
C ASN A 80 -10.87 -7.99 -21.25
N ILE A 81 -11.34 -8.59 -20.16
CA ILE A 81 -11.86 -9.95 -20.11
C ILE A 81 -13.38 -9.84 -20.07
N THR A 82 -14.01 -10.24 -21.16
CA THR A 82 -15.45 -10.12 -21.35
C THR A 82 -16.22 -11.32 -20.81
N LYS A 83 -17.50 -11.11 -20.51
CA LYS A 83 -18.37 -12.10 -19.85
C LYS A 83 -18.51 -13.44 -20.59
N ASP A 84 -18.31 -13.46 -21.91
CA ASP A 84 -18.43 -14.66 -22.75
C ASP A 84 -17.33 -15.70 -22.49
N ILE A 85 -16.27 -15.29 -21.80
CA ILE A 85 -15.14 -16.15 -21.42
C ILE A 85 -15.49 -17.06 -20.24
N PHE A 86 -16.46 -16.66 -19.41
CA PHE A 86 -16.88 -17.37 -18.22
C PHE A 86 -18.11 -18.25 -18.47
N PRO A 87 -18.37 -19.26 -17.60
CA PRO A 87 -19.63 -19.98 -17.60
C PRO A 87 -20.83 -19.02 -17.48
N ARG A 88 -22.00 -19.45 -17.99
CA ARG A 88 -23.23 -18.66 -17.84
C ARG A 88 -23.51 -18.38 -16.37
N ASP A 89 -23.96 -17.16 -16.09
CA ASP A 89 -24.33 -16.68 -14.75
C ASP A 89 -23.18 -16.66 -13.73
N ALA A 90 -21.93 -16.69 -14.20
CA ALA A 90 -20.75 -16.46 -13.38
C ALA A 90 -20.62 -14.98 -13.00
N VAL A 91 -20.35 -14.73 -11.73
CA VAL A 91 -20.08 -13.41 -11.15
C VAL A 91 -18.64 -13.40 -10.64
N ILE A 92 -17.86 -12.41 -11.09
CA ILE A 92 -16.51 -12.17 -10.60
C ILE A 92 -16.60 -11.61 -9.19
N THR A 93 -15.87 -12.25 -8.27
CA THR A 93 -15.90 -11.96 -6.84
C THR A 93 -14.60 -11.35 -6.32
N SER A 94 -13.47 -11.56 -6.99
CA SER A 94 -12.17 -10.97 -6.66
C SER A 94 -11.19 -11.12 -7.82
N VAL A 95 -10.18 -10.26 -7.84
CA VAL A 95 -9.08 -10.19 -8.80
C VAL A 95 -7.79 -10.17 -8.01
N VAL A 96 -6.84 -11.04 -8.32
CA VAL A 96 -5.53 -11.08 -7.69
C VAL A 96 -4.46 -11.12 -8.79
N PRO A 97 -3.82 -9.99 -9.12
CA PRO A 97 -2.70 -9.96 -10.03
C PRO A 97 -1.43 -10.50 -9.35
N GLY A 98 -0.61 -11.23 -10.11
CA GLY A 98 0.63 -11.89 -9.65
C GLY A 98 1.35 -12.59 -10.81
N ASP A 99 2.55 -13.11 -10.59
CA ASP A 99 3.31 -13.88 -11.61
C ASP A 99 3.22 -15.38 -11.26
N TYR A 100 2.18 -16.06 -11.74
CA TYR A 100 1.82 -17.42 -11.30
C TYR A 100 2.59 -18.52 -12.03
N ASP A 101 3.37 -18.21 -13.05
CA ASP A 101 4.22 -19.18 -13.75
C ASP A 101 5.73 -18.87 -13.68
N GLY A 102 6.11 -17.76 -13.08
CA GLY A 102 7.48 -17.35 -12.78
C GLY A 102 8.21 -16.76 -13.99
N ASP A 103 7.49 -16.23 -14.98
CA ASP A 103 8.07 -15.64 -16.18
C ASP A 103 8.37 -14.13 -16.06
N SER A 104 8.09 -13.55 -14.89
CA SER A 104 8.23 -12.11 -14.57
C SER A 104 7.26 -11.19 -15.32
N GLN A 105 6.17 -11.74 -15.83
CA GLN A 105 5.04 -10.99 -16.38
C GLN A 105 3.83 -11.12 -15.46
N MET A 106 3.01 -10.08 -15.43
CA MET A 106 1.83 -10.05 -14.58
C MET A 106 0.73 -10.91 -15.20
N ASP A 107 0.38 -11.99 -14.51
CA ASP A 107 -0.82 -12.78 -14.73
C ASP A 107 -1.99 -12.22 -13.91
N VAL A 108 -3.19 -12.73 -14.18
CA VAL A 108 -4.40 -12.34 -13.45
C VAL A 108 -5.18 -13.57 -12.99
N LEU A 109 -5.27 -13.74 -11.68
CA LEU A 109 -6.17 -14.70 -11.05
C LEU A 109 -7.53 -14.04 -10.83
N LEU A 110 -8.59 -14.71 -11.28
CA LEU A 110 -9.98 -14.33 -11.06
C LEU A 110 -10.71 -15.38 -10.26
N THR A 111 -11.44 -14.94 -9.24
CA THR A 111 -12.41 -15.78 -8.54
C THR A 111 -13.80 -15.51 -9.05
N THR A 112 -14.58 -16.56 -9.25
CA THR A 112 -15.98 -16.43 -9.67
C THR A 112 -16.89 -17.35 -8.86
N THR A 113 -18.12 -16.91 -8.67
CA THR A 113 -19.20 -17.74 -8.14
C THR A 113 -20.28 -17.88 -9.21
N ILE A 114 -20.94 -19.03 -9.25
CA ILE A 114 -22.09 -19.26 -10.14
C ILE A 114 -23.34 -19.10 -9.29
N GLN A 115 -24.36 -18.39 -9.79
CA GLN A 115 -25.63 -18.22 -9.07
C GLN A 115 -26.14 -19.56 -8.50
N ASN A 116 -26.47 -19.57 -7.20
CA ASN A 116 -26.89 -20.74 -6.38
C ASN A 116 -25.77 -21.70 -5.91
N SER A 117 -24.53 -21.55 -6.36
CA SER A 117 -23.38 -22.25 -5.79
C SER A 117 -22.75 -21.42 -4.67
N LYS A 118 -22.36 -22.08 -3.57
CA LYS A 118 -21.51 -21.46 -2.54
C LYS A 118 -20.01 -21.62 -2.82
N MET A 119 -19.65 -22.35 -3.88
CA MET A 119 -18.27 -22.65 -4.21
C MET A 119 -17.70 -21.57 -5.14
N THR A 120 -16.42 -21.26 -4.90
CA THR A 120 -15.62 -20.32 -5.66
C THR A 120 -14.78 -21.08 -6.68
N ASN A 121 -14.92 -20.74 -7.96
CA ASN A 121 -14.06 -21.22 -9.03
C ASN A 121 -12.91 -20.23 -9.24
N VAL A 122 -11.73 -20.74 -9.63
CA VAL A 122 -10.54 -19.93 -9.88
C VAL A 122 -10.09 -20.10 -11.32
N PHE A 123 -9.87 -18.97 -11.98
CA PHE A 123 -9.31 -18.86 -13.33
C PHE A 123 -8.02 -18.06 -13.29
N ILE A 124 -7.02 -18.47 -14.07
CA ILE A 124 -5.76 -17.75 -14.21
C ILE A 124 -5.56 -17.42 -15.69
N PHE A 125 -5.38 -16.14 -15.97
CA PHE A 125 -5.11 -15.60 -17.29
C PHE A 125 -3.64 -15.21 -17.38
N TRP A 126 -2.93 -15.78 -18.34
CA TRP A 126 -1.49 -15.62 -18.45
C TRP A 126 -1.14 -14.28 -19.12
N GLY A 127 -0.22 -13.55 -18.52
CA GLY A 127 0.43 -12.38 -19.10
C GLY A 127 1.22 -12.77 -20.34
N ASN A 128 1.18 -11.90 -21.34
CA ASN A 128 2.05 -11.98 -22.50
C ASN A 128 2.25 -10.58 -23.06
N ASN A 129 3.39 -9.98 -22.73
CA ASN A 129 3.86 -8.69 -23.22
C ASN A 129 2.71 -7.69 -23.38
N GLN A 130 2.15 -7.26 -22.24
CA GLN A 130 1.10 -6.24 -22.17
C GLN A 130 -0.31 -6.68 -22.61
N THR A 131 -0.52 -7.98 -22.78
CA THR A 131 -1.82 -8.60 -23.09
C THR A 131 -2.08 -9.82 -22.20
N LEU A 132 -3.31 -10.33 -22.21
CA LEU A 132 -3.69 -11.57 -21.51
C LEU A 132 -4.07 -12.66 -22.51
N ASP A 133 -3.57 -13.88 -22.31
CA ASP A 133 -4.00 -15.05 -23.07
C ASP A 133 -5.37 -15.55 -22.57
N LEU A 134 -6.42 -15.11 -23.27
CA LEU A 134 -7.80 -15.49 -22.99
C LEU A 134 -8.12 -16.93 -23.38
N SER A 135 -7.33 -17.52 -24.29
CA SER A 135 -7.56 -18.83 -24.89
C SER A 135 -6.88 -19.95 -24.09
N GLY A 136 -5.65 -19.72 -23.65
CA GLY A 136 -4.85 -20.64 -22.84
C GLY A 136 -5.05 -20.48 -21.34
N LYS A 137 -6.10 -19.78 -20.90
CA LYS A 137 -6.42 -19.63 -19.47
C LYS A 137 -6.48 -20.97 -18.75
N LEU A 138 -6.01 -21.00 -17.51
CA LEU A 138 -6.12 -22.17 -16.64
C LEU A 138 -7.36 -22.04 -15.77
N MET A 139 -8.19 -23.08 -15.73
CA MET A 139 -9.21 -23.26 -14.69
C MET A 139 -8.67 -24.31 -13.71
N LEU A 140 -8.66 -23.98 -12.42
CA LEU A 140 -8.28 -24.95 -11.40
C LEU A 140 -9.25 -26.13 -11.40
N ASN A 141 -8.74 -27.34 -11.14
CA ASN A 141 -9.52 -28.56 -11.18
C ASN A 141 -10.27 -28.85 -9.86
N LYS A 142 -10.07 -28.02 -8.83
CA LYS A 142 -10.82 -28.01 -7.57
C LYS A 142 -11.41 -26.62 -7.34
N ASN A 143 -12.51 -26.59 -6.60
CA ASN A 143 -13.17 -25.37 -6.18
C ASN A 143 -12.93 -25.12 -4.69
N PHE A 144 -12.94 -23.85 -4.31
CA PHE A 144 -12.80 -23.43 -2.92
C PHE A 144 -14.17 -23.16 -2.29
N THR A 145 -14.26 -23.31 -0.97
CA THR A 145 -15.46 -22.96 -0.20
C THR A 145 -15.61 -21.45 0.02
N ASP A 146 -14.54 -20.69 -0.13
CA ASP A 146 -14.47 -19.23 -0.05
C ASP A 146 -13.38 -18.70 -1.01
N GLN A 147 -13.15 -17.39 -1.10
CA GLN A 147 -12.07 -16.81 -1.90
C GLN A 147 -10.69 -17.19 -1.34
N PRO A 148 -9.72 -17.67 -2.15
CA PRO A 148 -8.44 -18.16 -1.65
C PRO A 148 -7.51 -17.03 -1.18
N LEU A 149 -6.55 -17.39 -0.33
CA LEU A 149 -5.38 -16.59 0.00
C LEU A 149 -4.26 -16.90 -1.02
N VAL A 150 -3.69 -15.86 -1.62
CA VAL A 150 -2.51 -15.97 -2.48
C VAL A 150 -1.28 -15.69 -1.62
N MET A 151 -0.33 -16.60 -1.61
CA MET A 151 0.86 -16.57 -0.75
C MET A 151 1.99 -17.37 -1.37
N ASP A 152 3.25 -17.04 -1.09
CA ASP A 152 4.39 -17.89 -1.44
C ASP A 152 4.58 -18.96 -0.35
N PHE A 153 3.90 -20.10 -0.50
CA PHE A 153 3.79 -21.11 0.55
C PHE A 153 5.08 -21.92 0.71
N ASN A 154 5.79 -22.17 -0.39
CA ASN A 154 7.00 -22.99 -0.41
C ASN A 154 8.31 -22.16 -0.46
N GLY A 155 8.24 -20.83 -0.47
CA GLY A 155 9.40 -19.93 -0.50
C GLY A 155 10.18 -19.93 -1.83
N ASP A 156 9.55 -20.32 -2.94
CA ASP A 156 10.15 -20.29 -4.28
C ASP A 156 9.98 -18.95 -5.01
N MET A 157 9.28 -18.00 -4.37
CA MET A 157 8.94 -16.66 -4.89
C MET A 157 7.98 -16.68 -6.09
N ILE A 158 7.22 -17.78 -6.27
CA ILE A 158 6.07 -17.87 -7.17
C ILE A 158 4.82 -17.90 -6.28
N PRO A 159 3.76 -17.10 -6.56
CA PRO A 159 2.55 -17.11 -5.75
C PRO A 159 1.78 -18.44 -5.86
N ASP A 160 1.46 -19.01 -4.71
CA ASP A 160 0.61 -20.19 -4.55
C ASP A 160 -0.79 -19.82 -4.08
N ILE A 161 -1.73 -20.75 -4.27
CA ILE A 161 -3.16 -20.52 -3.98
C ILE A 161 -3.59 -21.43 -2.82
N PHE A 162 -3.78 -20.83 -1.65
CA PHE A 162 -4.15 -21.50 -0.42
C PHE A 162 -5.63 -21.32 -0.08
N GLY A 163 -6.28 -22.39 0.39
CA GLY A 163 -7.64 -22.28 0.89
C GLY A 163 -8.24 -23.63 1.29
N VAL A 164 -9.54 -23.61 1.59
CA VAL A 164 -10.30 -24.82 1.88
C VAL A 164 -10.96 -25.34 0.61
N THR A 165 -10.65 -26.57 0.26
CA THR A 165 -11.27 -27.30 -0.85
C THR A 165 -12.31 -28.30 -0.33
N ASP A 166 -13.18 -28.72 -1.25
CA ASP A 166 -14.29 -29.66 -1.02
C ASP A 166 -15.50 -29.09 -0.27
N SER A 167 -16.69 -29.58 -0.64
CA SER A 167 -17.97 -29.12 -0.08
C SER A 167 -18.55 -30.03 1.00
N VAL A 168 -17.91 -31.18 1.28
CA VAL A 168 -18.41 -32.19 2.22
C VAL A 168 -17.29 -32.56 3.19
N PRO A 169 -17.54 -32.56 4.51
CA PRO A 169 -16.55 -32.98 5.49
C PRO A 169 -15.99 -34.39 5.25
N PRO A 170 -14.70 -34.64 5.54
CA PRO A 170 -13.76 -33.69 6.13
C PRO A 170 -13.31 -32.62 5.12
N LEU A 171 -13.31 -31.36 5.56
CA LEU A 171 -12.77 -30.24 4.77
C LEU A 171 -11.26 -30.37 4.69
N PHE A 172 -10.67 -30.07 3.53
CA PHE A 172 -9.23 -30.12 3.36
C PHE A 172 -8.68 -28.71 3.18
N THR A 173 -7.71 -28.34 4.01
CA THR A 173 -6.89 -27.14 3.79
C THR A 173 -5.76 -27.52 2.85
N GLU A 174 -5.80 -27.01 1.63
CA GLU A 174 -4.87 -27.34 0.56
C GLU A 174 -4.22 -26.08 -0.01
N VAL A 175 -3.08 -26.31 -0.65
CA VAL A 175 -2.37 -25.33 -1.45
C VAL A 175 -2.21 -25.87 -2.87
N CYS A 176 -2.47 -25.02 -3.85
CA CYS A 176 -2.23 -25.29 -5.26
C CYS A 176 -0.98 -24.54 -5.72
N TYR A 177 0.06 -25.29 -6.05
CA TYR A 177 1.27 -24.79 -6.68
C TYR A 177 1.10 -24.76 -8.20
N LEU A 178 1.78 -23.81 -8.85
CA LEU A 178 1.85 -23.71 -10.30
C LEU A 178 3.29 -23.78 -10.75
N THR A 179 3.69 -24.93 -11.30
CA THR A 179 5.02 -25.07 -11.90
C THR A 179 4.87 -25.09 -13.41
N LYS A 180 5.33 -24.03 -14.09
CA LYS A 180 5.18 -23.87 -15.55
C LYS A 180 3.74 -24.08 -16.01
N ARG A 181 2.80 -23.40 -15.35
CA ARG A 181 1.34 -23.47 -15.59
C ARG A 181 0.68 -24.82 -15.28
N VAL A 182 1.39 -25.77 -14.68
CA VAL A 182 0.83 -27.07 -14.26
C VAL A 182 0.45 -27.01 -12.79
N GLN A 183 -0.84 -27.22 -12.50
CA GLN A 183 -1.37 -27.25 -11.14
C GLN A 183 -0.97 -28.52 -10.38
N ARG A 184 -0.53 -28.37 -9.13
CA ARG A 184 -0.25 -29.45 -8.19
C ARG A 184 -0.87 -29.12 -6.83
N TRP A 185 -1.67 -30.04 -6.31
CA TRP A 185 -2.35 -29.87 -5.03
C TRP A 185 -1.65 -30.65 -3.94
N GLU A 186 -1.45 -30.01 -2.79
CA GLU A 186 -0.93 -30.65 -1.59
C GLU A 186 -1.72 -30.22 -0.36
N LYS A 187 -1.73 -31.10 0.64
CA LYS A 187 -2.28 -30.75 1.95
C LYS A 187 -1.36 -29.72 2.59
N ALA A 188 -1.90 -28.55 2.93
CA ALA A 188 -1.09 -27.43 3.42
C ALA A 188 -0.71 -27.60 4.90
N LEU A 189 -1.65 -28.05 5.74
CA LEU A 189 -1.48 -28.06 7.20
C LEU A 189 -1.48 -29.47 7.79
N SER A 190 -0.80 -29.63 8.92
CA SER A 190 -0.71 -30.91 9.64
C SER A 190 -2.09 -31.36 10.18
N SER A 191 -2.92 -30.42 10.64
CA SER A 191 -4.29 -30.65 11.10
C SER A 191 -5.33 -29.95 10.22
N SER A 192 -6.56 -30.46 10.21
CA SER A 192 -7.71 -29.78 9.59
C SER A 192 -8.03 -28.50 10.36
N VAL A 193 -8.45 -27.46 9.64
CA VAL A 193 -8.88 -26.18 10.20
C VAL A 193 -10.26 -25.86 9.64
N ASP A 194 -11.24 -25.69 10.53
CA ASP A 194 -12.57 -25.24 10.14
C ASP A 194 -12.51 -23.72 9.95
N MET A 195 -12.35 -23.27 8.71
CA MET A 195 -12.20 -21.84 8.41
C MET A 195 -13.54 -21.12 8.41
N ARG A 196 -13.53 -19.87 8.89
CA ARG A 196 -14.68 -18.96 8.78
C ARG A 196 -14.95 -18.64 7.31
N SER A 197 -16.20 -18.39 6.95
CA SER A 197 -16.56 -17.83 5.64
C SER A 197 -17.54 -16.65 5.85
N PRO A 198 -17.20 -15.42 5.41
CA PRO A 198 -15.93 -15.02 4.80
C PRO A 198 -14.75 -15.05 5.80
N HIS A 199 -13.58 -15.56 5.38
CA HIS A 199 -12.34 -15.50 6.16
C HIS A 199 -11.58 -14.17 5.97
N SER A 200 -10.59 -13.93 6.83
CA SER A 200 -9.59 -12.83 6.72
C SER A 200 -8.16 -13.37 6.88
N ASN A 201 -7.90 -14.58 6.35
CA ASN A 201 -6.59 -15.21 6.45
C ASN A 201 -5.49 -14.30 5.91
N ALA A 202 -4.30 -14.33 6.52
CA ALA A 202 -3.18 -13.48 6.14
C ALA A 202 -1.86 -14.24 6.13
N PHE A 203 -0.97 -13.84 5.24
CA PHE A 203 0.42 -14.30 5.13
C PHE A 203 1.36 -13.13 5.45
N ILE A 204 1.82 -13.05 6.69
CA ILE A 204 2.58 -11.90 7.21
C ILE A 204 3.47 -12.31 8.37
N ASP A 205 4.61 -11.64 8.57
CA ASP A 205 5.49 -11.88 9.71
C ASP A 205 4.79 -11.42 11.02
N LEU A 206 4.51 -12.36 11.92
CA LEU A 206 3.81 -12.10 13.18
C LEU A 206 4.76 -12.13 14.38
N ASN A 207 6.00 -12.60 14.21
CA ASN A 207 6.95 -12.81 15.30
C ASN A 207 8.25 -12.00 15.15
N ARG A 208 8.36 -11.21 14.06
CA ARG A 208 9.50 -10.35 13.70
C ARG A 208 10.79 -11.14 13.40
N ASP A 209 10.67 -12.34 12.85
CA ASP A 209 11.81 -13.12 12.39
C ASP A 209 12.15 -12.89 10.90
N PHE A 210 11.45 -11.96 10.25
CA PHE A 210 11.58 -11.58 8.84
C PHE A 210 11.10 -12.66 7.84
N THR A 211 10.37 -13.70 8.30
CA THR A 211 9.61 -14.59 7.43
C THR A 211 8.12 -14.41 7.65
N ALA A 212 7.33 -14.51 6.58
CA ALA A 212 5.89 -14.49 6.74
C ALA A 212 5.37 -15.78 7.41
N ASP A 213 4.47 -15.59 8.36
CA ASP A 213 3.69 -16.60 9.05
C ASP A 213 2.27 -16.66 8.48
N LEU A 214 1.51 -17.69 8.86
CA LEU A 214 0.14 -17.87 8.40
C LEU A 214 -0.85 -17.61 9.56
N PHE A 215 -1.73 -16.63 9.37
CA PHE A 215 -2.84 -16.34 10.26
C PHE A 215 -4.15 -16.84 9.66
N LEU A 216 -4.92 -17.61 10.43
CA LEU A 216 -6.19 -18.18 9.98
C LEU A 216 -7.35 -17.73 10.87
N THR A 217 -8.45 -17.35 10.24
CA THR A 217 -9.73 -17.12 10.93
C THR A 217 -10.59 -18.38 10.88
N THR A 218 -10.98 -18.89 12.04
CA THR A 218 -11.68 -20.19 12.16
C THR A 218 -13.15 -20.02 12.54
N GLU A 219 -13.94 -21.09 12.45
CA GLU A 219 -15.33 -21.08 12.89
C GLU A 219 -15.43 -20.76 14.40
N GLY A 220 -16.39 -19.88 14.72
CA GLY A 220 -16.42 -19.18 16.00
C GLY A 220 -15.57 -17.89 15.98
N PRO A 221 -15.54 -17.12 17.06
CA PRO A 221 -14.70 -15.92 17.16
C PRO A 221 -13.24 -16.29 17.49
N LYS A 222 -12.68 -17.27 16.76
CA LYS A 222 -11.38 -17.88 17.03
C LYS A 222 -10.39 -17.63 15.89
N PHE A 223 -9.12 -17.72 16.26
CA PHE A 223 -8.00 -17.45 15.38
C PHE A 223 -6.90 -18.49 15.62
N GLU A 224 -6.16 -18.83 14.58
CA GLU A 224 -5.00 -19.70 14.68
C GLU A 224 -3.78 -19.02 14.04
N THR A 225 -2.68 -19.00 14.76
CA THR A 225 -1.38 -18.54 14.27
C THR A 225 -0.52 -19.75 13.95
N TRP A 226 0.09 -19.77 12.78
CA TRP A 226 0.96 -20.82 12.28
C TRP A 226 2.31 -20.21 11.90
N ILE A 227 3.31 -20.42 12.76
CA ILE A 227 4.64 -19.85 12.61
C ILE A 227 5.46 -20.67 11.62
N SER A 228 6.10 -20.00 10.66
CA SER A 228 7.00 -20.61 9.69
C SER A 228 8.36 -20.88 10.34
N LYS A 229 8.61 -22.15 10.66
CA LYS A 229 9.87 -22.64 11.23
C LYS A 229 10.56 -23.52 10.21
N ASP A 230 11.77 -23.13 9.83
CA ASP A 230 12.56 -23.81 8.80
C ASP A 230 11.75 -24.05 7.50
N GLY A 231 10.94 -23.06 7.12
CA GLY A 231 10.06 -23.11 5.94
C GLY A 231 8.82 -23.99 6.07
N ASN A 232 8.50 -24.52 7.26
CA ASN A 232 7.29 -25.28 7.52
C ASN A 232 6.40 -24.58 8.56
N PHE A 233 5.09 -24.59 8.33
CA PHE A 233 4.13 -23.98 9.24
C PHE A 233 3.84 -24.85 10.46
N THR A 234 4.06 -24.30 11.64
CA THR A 234 3.80 -24.94 12.93
C THR A 234 2.77 -24.14 13.73
N LYS A 235 1.69 -24.79 14.14
CA LYS A 235 0.64 -24.14 14.93
C LYS A 235 1.19 -23.67 16.28
N GLU A 236 0.90 -22.43 16.63
CA GLU A 236 1.20 -21.87 17.93
C GLU A 236 0.18 -22.35 18.99
N GLU A 237 0.66 -22.66 20.20
CA GLU A 237 -0.20 -23.16 21.28
C GLU A 237 -1.06 -22.07 21.93
N VAL A 238 -0.63 -20.81 21.86
CA VAL A 238 -1.35 -19.67 22.41
C VAL A 238 -2.47 -19.28 21.44
N THR A 239 -3.71 -19.58 21.82
CA THR A 239 -4.89 -19.11 21.08
C THR A 239 -5.29 -17.73 21.59
N LEU A 240 -5.50 -16.80 20.67
CA LEU A 240 -6.13 -15.51 20.96
C LEU A 240 -7.46 -15.71 21.69
N ALA A 241 -7.72 -14.89 22.71
CA ALA A 241 -9.00 -14.94 23.42
C ALA A 241 -10.14 -14.60 22.46
N GLU A 242 -11.31 -15.20 22.65
CA GLU A 242 -12.49 -14.83 21.87
C GLU A 242 -12.88 -13.38 22.22
N PRO A 243 -12.99 -12.47 21.25
CA PRO A 243 -13.46 -11.11 21.53
C PRO A 243 -14.92 -11.15 22.00
N PRO A 244 -15.29 -10.41 23.07
CA PRO A 244 -16.61 -10.48 23.68
C PRO A 244 -17.67 -9.67 22.88
N VAL A 245 -17.88 -10.04 21.61
CA VAL A 245 -18.63 -9.25 20.63
C VAL A 245 -19.66 -10.09 19.86
N LYS A 246 -20.53 -9.44 19.08
CA LYS A 246 -21.60 -10.13 18.33
C LYS A 246 -21.28 -10.33 16.86
N ILE A 247 -20.63 -9.36 16.23
CA ILE A 247 -20.20 -9.44 14.83
C ILE A 247 -18.72 -9.10 14.78
N ILE A 248 -17.97 -9.91 14.05
CA ILE A 248 -16.55 -9.73 13.83
C ILE A 248 -16.33 -9.39 12.36
N GLY A 249 -15.59 -8.34 12.09
CA GLY A 249 -15.13 -7.99 10.75
C GLY A 249 -13.89 -8.76 10.33
N GLN A 250 -13.19 -8.21 9.34
CA GLN A 250 -11.96 -8.75 8.79
C GLN A 250 -10.79 -8.38 9.70
N SER A 251 -9.93 -9.36 9.98
CA SER A 251 -8.63 -9.12 10.60
C SER A 251 -7.72 -8.32 9.67
N SER A 252 -6.94 -7.41 10.23
CA SER A 252 -5.90 -6.66 9.52
C SER A 252 -4.64 -6.56 10.37
N PHE A 253 -3.50 -6.37 9.73
CA PHE A 253 -2.19 -6.39 10.38
C PHE A 253 -1.37 -5.16 9.97
N VAL A 254 -1.00 -4.34 10.95
CA VAL A 254 -0.14 -3.15 10.79
C VAL A 254 0.66 -2.91 12.06
N ASP A 255 1.82 -2.26 11.96
CA ASP A 255 2.58 -1.77 13.12
C ASP A 255 1.89 -0.51 13.68
N PHE A 256 0.94 -0.70 14.60
CA PHE A 256 0.00 0.35 15.00
C PHE A 256 0.63 1.35 15.96
N ASP A 257 1.60 0.92 16.76
CA ASP A 257 2.28 1.74 17.77
C ASP A 257 3.76 2.03 17.49
N GLY A 258 4.27 1.62 16.33
CA GLY A 258 5.62 1.94 15.85
C GLY A 258 6.72 1.20 16.60
N ASP A 259 6.43 0.02 17.15
CA ASP A 259 7.40 -0.82 17.86
C ASP A 259 8.14 -1.81 16.94
N GLY A 260 7.68 -1.94 15.69
CA GLY A 260 8.22 -2.80 14.66
C GLY A 260 7.63 -4.20 14.62
N TYR A 261 6.58 -4.50 15.39
CA TYR A 261 5.78 -5.71 15.29
C TYR A 261 4.48 -5.46 14.53
N GLN A 262 3.93 -6.48 13.88
CA GLN A 262 2.62 -6.38 13.24
C GLN A 262 1.52 -6.67 14.27
N ASP A 263 0.66 -5.70 14.51
CA ASP A 263 -0.45 -5.81 15.43
C ASP A 263 -1.73 -6.25 14.72
N HIS A 264 -2.54 -7.07 15.41
CA HIS A 264 -3.82 -7.52 14.87
C HIS A 264 -4.92 -6.51 15.23
N LEU A 265 -5.47 -5.83 14.23
CA LEU A 265 -6.65 -4.99 14.39
C LEU A 265 -7.92 -5.68 13.91
N LEU A 266 -9.01 -5.41 14.62
CA LEU A 266 -10.29 -6.06 14.40
C LEU A 266 -11.46 -5.06 14.55
N PRO A 267 -12.11 -4.64 13.44
CA PRO A 267 -13.38 -3.93 13.51
C PRO A 267 -14.50 -4.90 13.92
N VAL A 268 -15.34 -4.49 14.86
CA VAL A 268 -16.39 -5.33 15.44
C VAL A 268 -17.68 -4.56 15.69
N CYS A 269 -18.78 -5.29 15.81
CA CYS A 269 -20.02 -4.76 16.34
C CYS A 269 -20.33 -5.39 17.70
N LEU A 270 -20.60 -4.54 18.69
CA LEU A 270 -20.92 -4.95 20.05
C LEU A 270 -22.35 -5.52 20.17
N ASP A 271 -23.21 -5.26 19.18
CA ASP A 271 -24.57 -5.75 19.10
C ASP A 271 -24.88 -6.35 17.71
N ALA A 272 -25.91 -7.21 17.64
CA ALA A 272 -26.28 -7.94 16.43
C ALA A 272 -26.83 -7.03 15.31
N THR A 273 -27.28 -5.82 15.64
CA THR A 273 -27.77 -4.84 14.67
C THR A 273 -26.69 -3.88 14.19
N CYS A 274 -25.45 -4.02 14.69
CA CYS A 274 -24.34 -3.09 14.50
C CYS A 274 -24.73 -1.62 14.71
N GLN A 275 -25.31 -1.34 15.88
CA GLN A 275 -25.61 0.02 16.34
C GLN A 275 -24.42 0.63 17.09
N ARG A 276 -23.61 -0.21 17.73
CA ARG A 276 -22.39 0.15 18.44
C ARG A 276 -21.21 -0.59 17.83
N GLY A 277 -20.33 0.18 17.19
CA GLY A 277 -19.08 -0.31 16.62
C GLY A 277 -17.94 -0.19 17.63
N ALA A 278 -16.90 -0.97 17.45
CA ALA A 278 -15.61 -0.80 18.12
C ALA A 278 -14.48 -1.26 17.20
N ILE A 279 -13.27 -0.74 17.40
CA ILE A 279 -12.04 -1.32 16.86
C ILE A 279 -11.22 -1.78 18.05
N TYR A 280 -10.89 -3.08 18.06
CA TYR A 280 -9.94 -3.64 19.00
C TYR A 280 -8.62 -3.95 18.32
N MET A 281 -7.57 -4.03 19.13
CA MET A 281 -6.22 -4.37 18.71
C MET A 281 -5.64 -5.38 19.69
N VAL A 282 -4.81 -6.29 19.18
CA VAL A 282 -3.98 -7.21 19.97
C VAL A 282 -2.53 -7.09 19.51
N LYS A 283 -1.63 -6.93 20.47
CA LYS A 283 -0.19 -6.98 20.24
C LYS A 283 0.29 -8.39 19.92
N SER A 284 1.32 -8.51 19.10
CA SER A 284 2.01 -9.79 18.89
C SER A 284 2.40 -10.45 20.22
N GLY A 285 2.11 -11.75 20.36
CA GLY A 285 2.37 -12.54 21.57
C GLY A 285 1.43 -12.27 22.77
N SER A 286 0.49 -11.33 22.67
CA SER A 286 -0.56 -11.09 23.67
C SER A 286 -1.86 -11.79 23.31
N ALA A 287 -2.69 -12.07 24.30
CA ALA A 287 -4.07 -12.55 24.12
C ALA A 287 -5.13 -11.50 24.52
N GLU A 288 -4.70 -10.31 24.94
CA GLU A 288 -5.58 -9.26 25.46
C GLU A 288 -6.05 -8.31 24.35
N TRP A 289 -7.37 -8.20 24.19
CA TRP A 289 -8.00 -7.23 23.29
C TRP A 289 -8.06 -5.85 23.93
N VAL A 290 -7.38 -4.88 23.32
CA VAL A 290 -7.37 -3.48 23.75
C VAL A 290 -8.24 -2.65 22.81
N PRO A 291 -9.25 -1.92 23.30
CA PRO A 291 -10.06 -1.05 22.45
C PRO A 291 -9.27 0.20 22.04
N VAL A 292 -9.12 0.41 20.74
CA VAL A 292 -8.46 1.57 20.14
C VAL A 292 -9.44 2.56 19.50
N LEU A 293 -10.72 2.18 19.36
CA LEU A 293 -11.82 3.08 19.04
C LEU A 293 -13.15 2.56 19.61
N LEU A 294 -13.86 3.38 20.38
CA LEU A 294 -15.17 3.05 20.96
C LEU A 294 -16.24 4.10 20.69
N ASP A 295 -15.83 5.36 20.50
CA ASP A 295 -16.76 6.48 20.34
C ASP A 295 -16.91 6.83 18.86
N PHE A 296 -18.10 6.53 18.33
CA PHE A 296 -18.52 6.85 16.96
C PHE A 296 -19.59 7.96 16.95
N GLN A 297 -19.70 8.73 18.03
CA GLN A 297 -20.68 9.80 18.14
C GLN A 297 -20.15 11.10 17.51
N ARG A 298 -20.96 11.70 16.65
CA ARG A 298 -20.75 13.06 16.12
C ARG A 298 -21.90 13.94 16.53
N ARG A 299 -21.67 14.81 17.53
CA ARG A 299 -22.71 15.68 18.11
C ARG A 299 -23.91 14.86 18.60
N GLU A 300 -25.07 15.00 17.97
CA GLU A 300 -26.30 14.27 18.30
C GLU A 300 -26.53 13.03 17.42
N THR A 301 -25.65 12.76 16.45
CA THR A 301 -25.74 11.59 15.57
C THR A 301 -24.79 10.48 15.99
N ILE A 302 -25.28 9.25 15.98
CA ILE A 302 -24.46 8.06 16.22
C ILE A 302 -24.15 7.41 14.88
N TRP A 303 -22.87 7.09 14.67
CA TRP A 303 -22.40 6.32 13.54
C TRP A 303 -21.98 4.93 13.99
N SER A 304 -21.98 3.99 13.05
CA SER A 304 -21.43 2.66 13.27
C SER A 304 -21.06 2.03 11.94
N PHE A 305 -20.41 0.88 11.99
CA PHE A 305 -20.07 0.14 10.80
C PHE A 305 -21.32 -0.26 10.01
N VAL A 306 -21.15 -0.34 8.69
CA VAL A 306 -22.12 -1.00 7.82
C VAL A 306 -22.00 -2.50 8.06
N PRO A 307 -23.11 -3.22 8.37
CA PRO A 307 -23.06 -4.66 8.50
C PRO A 307 -22.53 -5.30 7.22
N GLY A 308 -21.46 -6.07 7.32
CA GLY A 308 -20.83 -6.73 6.18
C GLY A 308 -21.78 -7.70 5.49
N LYS A 309 -21.60 -7.85 4.17
CA LYS A 309 -22.21 -8.92 3.36
C LYS A 309 -21.13 -9.94 3.00
N PRO A 310 -21.47 -11.19 2.62
CA PRO A 310 -20.45 -12.15 2.21
C PRO A 310 -19.53 -11.66 1.08
N SER A 311 -20.06 -10.88 0.13
CA SER A 311 -19.30 -10.29 -0.97
C SER A 311 -18.49 -9.04 -0.59
N GLN A 312 -18.75 -8.48 0.59
CA GLN A 312 -18.12 -7.27 1.06
C GLN A 312 -18.20 -7.23 2.59
N PRO A 313 -17.28 -7.95 3.27
CA PRO A 313 -17.26 -8.01 4.71
C PRO A 313 -16.85 -6.65 5.31
N LEU A 314 -17.09 -6.49 6.60
CA LEU A 314 -16.64 -5.32 7.36
C LEU A 314 -15.11 -5.32 7.43
N ALA A 315 -14.45 -4.35 6.78
CA ALA A 315 -12.99 -4.25 6.75
C ALA A 315 -12.51 -2.81 6.99
N LEU A 316 -11.22 -2.67 7.32
CA LEU A 316 -10.48 -1.42 7.39
C LEU A 316 -9.38 -1.46 6.32
N HIS A 317 -9.16 -0.35 5.62
CA HIS A 317 -8.03 -0.22 4.70
C HIS A 317 -7.00 0.73 5.29
N PHE A 318 -5.75 0.30 5.36
CA PHE A 318 -4.70 1.02 6.08
C PHE A 318 -3.74 1.75 5.16
N GLY A 319 -3.21 2.86 5.66
CA GLY A 319 -2.22 3.68 4.97
C GLY A 319 -1.83 4.86 5.86
N ASP A 320 -0.55 5.22 5.86
CA ASP A 320 -0.04 6.40 6.57
C ASP A 320 -0.25 7.65 5.69
N TYR A 321 -1.38 8.34 5.85
CA TYR A 321 -1.78 9.42 4.93
C TYR A 321 -1.06 10.74 5.22
N ASN A 322 -0.57 10.92 6.46
CA ASN A 322 0.12 12.12 6.92
C ASN A 322 1.65 11.92 7.06
N LEU A 323 2.13 10.72 6.72
CA LEU A 323 3.53 10.30 6.73
C LEU A 323 4.22 10.42 8.10
N ASP A 324 3.47 10.28 9.19
CA ASP A 324 3.98 10.42 10.55
C ASP A 324 4.66 9.14 11.09
N GLY A 325 4.54 8.03 10.36
CA GLY A 325 5.08 6.71 10.69
C GLY A 325 4.11 5.81 11.45
N PHE A 326 2.86 6.23 11.65
CA PHE A 326 1.81 5.44 12.29
C PHE A 326 0.68 5.20 11.28
N PRO A 327 0.37 3.95 10.92
CA PRO A 327 -0.67 3.65 9.95
C PRO A 327 -2.05 4.15 10.39
N ASP A 328 -2.69 4.92 9.50
CA ASP A 328 -4.08 5.37 9.61
C ASP A 328 -5.02 4.37 8.91
N ALA A 329 -6.33 4.61 8.99
CA ALA A 329 -7.31 3.75 8.33
C ALA A 329 -8.45 4.50 7.64
N LEU A 330 -8.93 3.98 6.52
CA LEU A 330 -10.18 4.35 5.87
C LEU A 330 -11.28 3.35 6.23
N VAL A 331 -12.45 3.89 6.51
CA VAL A 331 -13.63 3.12 6.91
C VAL A 331 -14.89 3.69 6.29
N VAL A 332 -15.85 2.82 5.97
CA VAL A 332 -17.22 3.22 5.64
C VAL A 332 -18.12 3.05 6.85
N LEU A 333 -18.77 4.13 7.26
CA LEU A 333 -19.71 4.16 8.38
C LEU A 333 -21.10 4.54 7.89
N ARG A 334 -22.13 4.08 8.61
CA ARG A 334 -23.51 4.50 8.44
C ARG A 334 -24.00 5.30 9.63
N ASN A 335 -24.86 6.27 9.38
CA ASN A 335 -25.59 6.97 10.41
C ASN A 335 -26.69 6.04 10.94
N THR A 336 -26.61 5.65 12.21
CA THR A 336 -27.59 4.76 12.83
C THR A 336 -28.81 5.51 13.36
N SER A 337 -28.68 6.83 13.56
CA SER A 337 -29.74 7.73 14.04
C SER A 337 -30.57 8.35 12.91
N GLY A 338 -30.15 8.16 11.66
CA GLY A 338 -30.79 8.74 10.47
C GLY A 338 -30.57 7.87 9.24
N SER A 339 -30.38 8.51 8.09
CA SER A 339 -30.02 7.85 6.83
C SER A 339 -28.69 8.40 6.33
N GLY A 340 -27.88 7.53 5.73
CA GLY A 340 -26.64 7.93 5.09
C GLY A 340 -25.49 6.99 5.41
N GLN A 341 -24.62 6.80 4.42
CA GLN A 341 -23.42 5.99 4.49
C GLN A 341 -22.30 6.76 3.80
N GLN A 342 -21.16 6.91 4.47
CA GLN A 342 -20.05 7.76 4.03
C GLN A 342 -18.72 7.13 4.42
N ALA A 343 -17.66 7.50 3.70
CA ALA A 343 -16.30 7.16 4.06
C ALA A 343 -15.74 8.16 5.08
N PHE A 344 -14.90 7.68 5.99
CA PHE A 344 -14.22 8.48 7.01
C PHE A 344 -12.76 8.04 7.13
N LEU A 345 -11.90 9.01 7.41
CA LEU A 345 -10.50 8.79 7.76
C LEU A 345 -10.38 8.65 9.28
N LEU A 346 -9.67 7.61 9.72
CA LEU A 346 -9.32 7.33 11.10
C LEU A 346 -7.84 7.64 11.27
N GLU A 347 -7.54 8.76 11.92
CA GLU A 347 -6.17 9.14 12.21
C GLU A 347 -5.66 8.39 13.44
N ASN A 348 -4.49 7.78 13.33
CA ASN A 348 -3.80 7.15 14.45
C ASN A 348 -3.16 8.25 15.29
N VAL A 349 -3.55 8.38 16.56
CA VAL A 349 -3.10 9.46 17.45
C VAL A 349 -2.63 8.92 18.80
N PRO A 350 -1.83 9.68 19.57
CA PRO A 350 -1.50 9.32 20.95
C PRO A 350 -2.75 9.05 21.78
N CYS A 351 -2.73 7.95 22.53
CA CYS A 351 -3.83 7.55 23.39
C CYS A 351 -4.13 8.62 24.45
N ASN A 352 -5.39 9.03 24.52
CA ASN A 352 -5.89 9.98 25.53
C ASN A 352 -6.91 9.35 26.50
N ASN A 353 -7.22 8.06 26.34
CA ASN A 353 -8.21 7.34 27.13
C ASN A 353 -7.56 6.25 27.98
N ALA A 354 -8.07 5.99 29.18
CA ALA A 354 -7.54 4.94 30.05
C ALA A 354 -7.59 3.54 29.39
N SER A 355 -8.53 3.32 28.47
CA SER A 355 -8.73 2.04 27.81
C SER A 355 -7.62 1.64 26.83
N CYS A 356 -6.89 2.60 26.25
CA CYS A 356 -5.82 2.35 25.28
C CYS A 356 -4.41 2.52 25.88
N HIS A 357 -4.30 2.80 27.18
CA HIS A 357 -3.01 3.11 27.81
C HIS A 357 -1.99 1.97 27.71
N GLY A 358 -2.44 0.71 27.62
CA GLY A 358 -1.56 -0.45 27.41
C GLY A 358 -0.84 -0.47 26.05
N VAL A 359 -1.40 0.22 25.05
CA VAL A 359 -0.86 0.33 23.68
C VAL A 359 -0.26 1.71 23.42
N GLY A 360 -0.79 2.76 24.06
CA GLY A 360 -0.28 4.13 23.92
C GLY A 360 -0.78 4.88 22.68
N ARG A 361 -1.55 4.22 21.80
CA ARG A 361 -2.16 4.80 20.60
C ARG A 361 -3.66 4.50 20.53
N MET A 362 -4.40 5.30 19.76
CA MET A 362 -5.82 5.10 19.46
C MET A 362 -6.19 5.71 18.12
N PHE A 363 -7.36 5.35 17.58
CA PHE A 363 -7.90 6.05 16.42
C PHE A 363 -8.76 7.25 16.82
N GLN A 364 -8.70 8.28 16.00
CA GLN A 364 -9.58 9.44 16.03
C GLN A 364 -10.29 9.58 14.67
N ILE A 365 -11.62 9.65 14.68
CA ILE A 365 -12.40 9.85 13.45
C ILE A 365 -12.26 11.33 13.02
N LEU A 366 -11.81 11.56 11.80
CA LEU A 366 -11.78 12.89 11.19
C LEU A 366 -13.13 13.22 10.55
N TRP A 367 -14.01 13.82 11.36
CA TRP A 367 -15.39 14.12 10.97
C TRP A 367 -15.56 15.22 9.92
N ASP A 368 -14.60 16.15 9.84
CA ASP A 368 -14.71 17.40 9.08
C ASP A 368 -13.81 17.38 7.83
N GLN A 369 -13.94 16.33 7.00
CA GLN A 369 -13.31 16.20 5.68
C GLN A 369 -14.35 16.51 4.59
N SER A 370 -14.28 17.70 3.98
CA SER A 370 -15.32 18.20 3.05
C SER A 370 -15.53 17.30 1.84
N ASP A 371 -14.46 16.97 1.12
CA ASP A 371 -14.53 16.27 -0.16
C ASP A 371 -14.82 14.77 0.04
N LEU A 372 -14.23 14.16 1.07
CA LEU A 372 -14.59 12.80 1.48
C LEU A 372 -16.04 12.70 1.95
N GLY A 373 -16.48 13.67 2.76
CA GLY A 373 -17.86 13.79 3.23
C GLY A 373 -18.86 14.18 2.15
N ALA A 374 -18.44 14.71 1.00
CA ALA A 374 -19.34 15.00 -0.11
C ALA A 374 -19.84 13.72 -0.80
N ILE A 375 -19.08 12.63 -0.71
CA ILE A 375 -19.40 11.34 -1.35
C ILE A 375 -20.41 10.58 -0.48
N GLN A 376 -21.68 10.68 -0.89
CA GLN A 376 -22.79 9.94 -0.27
C GLN A 376 -22.85 8.49 -0.76
N ASN A 377 -23.43 7.62 0.06
CA ASN A 377 -23.61 6.19 -0.25
C ASN A 377 -22.30 5.49 -0.60
N ALA A 378 -21.20 5.88 0.04
CA ALA A 378 -19.89 5.26 -0.13
C ALA A 378 -19.97 3.79 0.30
N VAL A 379 -19.61 2.86 -0.57
CA VAL A 379 -19.66 1.41 -0.34
C VAL A 379 -18.29 0.90 0.11
N MET A 380 -17.21 1.45 -0.43
CA MET A 380 -15.82 1.04 -0.17
C MET A 380 -14.90 2.25 -0.28
N ALA A 381 -13.83 2.30 0.49
CA ALA A 381 -12.81 3.33 0.39
C ALA A 381 -11.44 2.72 0.68
N THR A 382 -10.43 3.01 -0.14
CA THR A 382 -9.06 2.51 0.03
C THR A 382 -8.04 3.59 -0.31
N PHE A 383 -6.81 3.40 0.17
CA PHE A 383 -5.68 4.25 -0.18
C PHE A 383 -5.08 3.86 -1.52
N PHE A 384 -4.57 4.85 -2.25
CA PHE A 384 -3.89 4.66 -3.53
C PHE A 384 -2.93 5.85 -3.77
N ASP A 385 -1.71 5.60 -4.26
CA ASP A 385 -0.75 6.65 -4.62
C ASP A 385 -0.98 7.03 -6.10
N ILE A 386 -1.85 8.01 -6.35
CA ILE A 386 -2.34 8.34 -7.70
C ILE A 386 -1.21 8.80 -8.62
N TYR A 387 -0.24 9.52 -8.07
CA TYR A 387 0.81 10.21 -8.83
C TYR A 387 2.18 9.53 -8.71
N GLU A 388 2.25 8.36 -8.07
CA GLU A 388 3.51 7.66 -7.78
C GLU A 388 4.53 8.55 -7.04
N ASP A 389 4.03 9.44 -6.17
CA ASP A 389 4.83 10.42 -5.44
C ASP A 389 5.06 10.03 -3.97
N GLY A 390 4.50 8.90 -3.54
CA GLY A 390 4.63 8.34 -2.20
C GLY A 390 3.67 8.95 -1.17
N ILE A 391 2.81 9.87 -1.57
CA ILE A 391 1.73 10.38 -0.73
C ILE A 391 0.48 9.55 -1.02
N LEU A 392 -0.12 8.98 0.02
CA LEU A 392 -1.34 8.18 -0.16
C LEU A 392 -2.55 9.11 -0.35
N ASP A 393 -3.19 8.95 -1.51
CA ASP A 393 -4.48 9.50 -1.85
C ASP A 393 -5.59 8.48 -1.57
N MET A 394 -6.83 8.77 -2.00
CA MET A 394 -7.99 7.92 -1.68
C MET A 394 -8.82 7.61 -2.93
N LEU A 395 -9.21 6.35 -3.07
CA LEU A 395 -10.28 5.92 -3.97
C LEU A 395 -11.52 5.57 -3.15
N VAL A 396 -12.67 6.12 -3.53
CA VAL A 396 -13.95 5.86 -2.87
C VAL A 396 -14.95 5.38 -3.90
N LEU A 397 -15.58 4.23 -3.64
CA LEU A 397 -16.64 3.68 -4.48
C LEU A 397 -17.98 4.04 -3.86
N SER A 398 -18.90 4.59 -4.64
CA SER A 398 -20.25 4.95 -4.17
C SER A 398 -21.35 4.31 -5.02
N GLN A 399 -22.49 4.03 -4.39
CA GLN A 399 -23.68 3.55 -5.09
C GLN A 399 -24.60 4.72 -5.44
N ALA A 400 -24.83 4.95 -6.73
CA ALA A 400 -25.89 5.85 -7.21
C ALA A 400 -27.20 5.09 -7.41
N GLU A 401 -28.34 5.74 -7.13
CA GLU A 401 -29.68 5.11 -7.17
C GLU A 401 -30.03 4.56 -8.56
N ASP A 402 -29.59 5.23 -9.63
CA ASP A 402 -29.93 4.89 -11.02
C ASP A 402 -28.85 4.09 -11.77
N LYS A 403 -27.73 3.74 -11.12
CA LYS A 403 -26.62 3.02 -11.75
C LYS A 403 -26.47 1.61 -11.19
N HIS A 404 -26.23 0.65 -12.08
CA HIS A 404 -25.96 -0.73 -11.69
C HIS A 404 -24.54 -0.89 -11.12
N ASP A 405 -23.55 -0.28 -11.77
CA ASP A 405 -22.17 -0.24 -11.31
C ASP A 405 -21.93 0.89 -10.31
N LEU A 406 -20.94 0.69 -9.44
CA LEU A 406 -20.46 1.72 -8.53
C LEU A 406 -19.78 2.85 -9.29
N ILE A 407 -19.86 4.06 -8.74
CA ILE A 407 -19.10 5.22 -9.22
C ILE A 407 -17.79 5.29 -8.45
N ILE A 408 -16.69 5.42 -9.18
CA ILE A 408 -15.34 5.58 -8.65
C ILE A 408 -15.08 7.08 -8.50
N HIS A 409 -14.68 7.48 -7.30
CA HIS A 409 -14.20 8.82 -6.96
C HIS A 409 -12.74 8.72 -6.55
N ALA A 410 -11.94 9.69 -6.97
CA ALA A 410 -10.53 9.81 -6.59
C ALA A 410 -10.27 11.16 -5.93
N LEU A 411 -9.79 11.11 -4.70
CA LEU A 411 -9.49 12.27 -3.89
C LEU A 411 -7.99 12.36 -3.67
N LYS A 412 -7.37 13.35 -4.29
CA LYS A 412 -5.97 13.69 -4.07
C LYS A 412 -5.79 14.25 -2.66
N ASN A 413 -4.79 13.76 -1.96
CA ASN A 413 -4.32 14.29 -0.70
C ASN A 413 -3.40 15.50 -0.95
N ASN A 414 -3.90 16.73 -0.74
CA ASN A 414 -3.06 17.94 -0.83
C ASN A 414 -2.24 18.18 0.44
N TYR A 415 -1.76 17.11 1.06
CA TYR A 415 -0.80 17.21 2.15
C TYR A 415 0.52 17.75 1.59
N GLU A 416 0.76 19.05 1.74
CA GLU A 416 2.06 19.65 1.41
C GLU A 416 3.12 19.09 2.36
N ALA A 417 3.99 18.24 1.81
CA ALA A 417 4.94 17.43 2.56
C ALA A 417 6.01 18.26 3.28
N ASP A 418 5.78 18.53 4.57
CA ASP A 418 6.86 18.74 5.55
C ASP A 418 7.33 17.40 6.15
N ALA A 419 6.67 16.28 5.83
CA ALA A 419 7.00 14.94 6.29
C ALA A 419 7.63 14.08 5.18
N TYR A 420 8.55 13.21 5.57
CA TYR A 420 9.29 12.35 4.67
C TYR A 420 8.70 10.93 4.65
N PHE A 421 8.95 10.19 3.58
CA PHE A 421 8.59 8.78 3.48
C PHE A 421 9.70 7.93 2.85
N VAL A 422 9.55 6.62 2.94
CA VAL A 422 10.23 5.67 2.05
C VAL A 422 9.20 4.72 1.45
N LYS A 423 9.23 4.55 0.13
CA LYS A 423 8.37 3.62 -0.61
C LYS A 423 9.19 2.40 -0.98
N VAL A 424 8.77 1.20 -0.59
CA VAL A 424 9.53 -0.04 -0.80
C VAL A 424 8.68 -1.05 -1.56
N MET A 425 9.18 -1.50 -2.71
CA MET A 425 8.58 -2.56 -3.51
C MET A 425 9.55 -3.73 -3.57
N VAL A 426 9.13 -4.91 -3.10
CA VAL A 426 9.93 -6.13 -3.16
C VAL A 426 9.42 -6.99 -4.31
N LEU A 427 10.30 -7.30 -5.27
CA LEU A 427 9.97 -8.13 -6.43
C LEU A 427 10.16 -9.63 -6.13
N SER A 428 9.69 -10.49 -7.03
CA SER A 428 9.90 -11.94 -6.92
C SER A 428 11.38 -12.29 -6.81
N GLY A 429 12.22 -11.69 -7.65
CA GLY A 429 13.65 -11.94 -7.68
C GLY A 429 14.06 -13.19 -8.45
N LEU A 430 13.17 -13.79 -9.26
CA LEU A 430 13.48 -14.95 -10.11
C LEU A 430 14.54 -14.64 -11.19
N CYS A 431 14.61 -13.38 -11.61
CA CYS A 431 15.61 -12.80 -12.50
C CYS A 431 16.02 -11.40 -12.01
N PHE A 432 17.12 -10.87 -12.55
CA PHE A 432 17.59 -9.51 -12.22
C PHE A 432 17.35 -8.50 -13.35
N ASN A 433 17.88 -8.76 -14.53
CA ASN A 433 17.63 -7.99 -15.76
C ASN A 433 17.46 -8.92 -16.98
N ASP A 434 18.03 -10.13 -16.94
CA ASP A 434 17.94 -11.15 -17.99
C ASP A 434 16.75 -12.07 -17.72
N CYS A 435 15.54 -11.51 -17.74
CA CYS A 435 14.31 -12.26 -17.53
C CYS A 435 13.88 -12.99 -18.81
N PRO A 436 13.04 -14.05 -18.72
CA PRO A 436 12.48 -14.71 -19.90
C PRO A 436 11.89 -13.70 -20.89
N GLU A 437 12.09 -13.94 -22.18
CA GLU A 437 11.58 -13.06 -23.25
C GLU A 437 12.04 -11.59 -23.20
N ASP A 438 13.17 -11.31 -22.52
CA ASP A 438 13.76 -9.97 -22.35
C ASP A 438 12.80 -8.96 -21.68
N VAL A 439 11.87 -9.44 -20.87
CA VAL A 439 10.94 -8.60 -20.10
C VAL A 439 11.63 -7.93 -18.91
N LYS A 440 11.02 -6.88 -18.38
CA LYS A 440 11.49 -6.23 -17.15
C LYS A 440 10.94 -6.95 -15.93
N PRO A 441 11.69 -7.05 -14.82
CA PRO A 441 11.27 -7.79 -13.63
C PRO A 441 10.16 -7.10 -12.79
N PHE A 442 9.64 -5.95 -13.23
CA PHE A 442 8.76 -5.10 -12.40
C PHE A 442 7.29 -5.54 -12.42
N GLY A 443 6.88 -6.32 -13.43
CA GLY A 443 5.49 -6.73 -13.62
C GLY A 443 5.07 -7.87 -12.70
N VAL A 444 5.33 -7.75 -11.39
CA VAL A 444 5.07 -8.79 -10.40
C VAL A 444 4.45 -8.22 -9.14
N ASN A 445 3.58 -9.00 -8.51
CA ASN A 445 3.00 -8.72 -7.20
C ASN A 445 3.40 -9.83 -6.24
N GLN A 446 4.47 -9.60 -5.45
CA GLN A 446 5.02 -10.63 -4.56
C GLN A 446 4.32 -10.61 -3.19
N PRO A 447 3.62 -11.70 -2.78
CA PRO A 447 3.02 -11.82 -1.45
C PRO A 447 4.01 -12.26 -0.38
N GLY A 448 3.93 -11.66 0.81
CA GLY A 448 4.68 -12.08 2.00
C GLY A 448 6.00 -11.35 2.34
N PRO A 449 6.65 -10.53 1.48
CA PRO A 449 7.81 -9.77 1.91
C PRO A 449 7.52 -8.90 3.13
N TYR A 450 8.49 -8.83 4.04
CA TYR A 450 8.42 -8.01 5.24
C TYR A 450 9.44 -6.88 5.16
N VAL A 451 8.98 -5.64 5.35
CA VAL A 451 9.82 -4.44 5.33
C VAL A 451 9.79 -3.81 6.71
N MET A 452 10.96 -3.49 7.24
CA MET A 452 11.09 -2.78 8.51
C MET A 452 12.20 -1.74 8.40
N TYR A 453 11.97 -0.56 8.97
CA TYR A 453 13.03 0.40 9.18
C TYR A 453 13.31 0.65 10.67
N THR A 454 14.53 1.07 10.95
CA THR A 454 14.87 1.71 12.23
C THR A 454 15.64 3.00 11.95
N THR A 455 15.30 4.07 12.67
CA THR A 455 15.98 5.36 12.58
C THR A 455 15.90 6.14 13.88
N THR A 456 16.63 7.24 13.98
CA THR A 456 16.62 8.13 15.13
C THR A 456 15.91 9.44 14.81
N ASP A 457 14.95 9.86 15.63
CA ASP A 457 14.28 11.15 15.49
C ASP A 457 15.21 12.34 15.86
N SER A 458 14.75 13.58 15.63
CA SER A 458 15.53 14.77 16.01
C SER A 458 15.79 14.93 17.52
N ASN A 459 15.05 14.21 18.35
CA ASN A 459 15.22 14.21 19.81
C ASN A 459 16.16 13.10 20.29
N GLY A 460 16.67 12.24 19.40
CA GLY A 460 17.52 11.11 19.74
C GLY A 460 16.75 9.84 20.12
N ASN A 461 15.43 9.80 19.96
CA ASN A 461 14.64 8.60 20.22
C ASN A 461 14.67 7.66 19.02
N LEU A 462 14.71 6.36 19.29
CA LEU A 462 14.57 5.34 18.27
C LEU A 462 13.13 5.34 17.73
N LYS A 463 12.99 5.37 16.41
CA LYS A 463 11.76 5.22 15.67
C LYS A 463 11.85 3.97 14.80
N ASN A 464 10.84 3.12 14.90
CA ASN A 464 10.69 1.95 14.06
C ASN A 464 9.36 2.06 13.30
N ALA A 465 9.30 1.41 12.14
CA ALA A 465 8.03 1.02 11.56
C ALA A 465 8.23 -0.24 10.74
N SER A 466 7.18 -1.05 10.60
CA SER A 466 7.18 -2.20 9.72
C SER A 466 5.87 -2.40 8.97
N ALA A 467 5.96 -3.08 7.83
CA ALA A 467 4.81 -3.43 7.01
C ALA A 467 5.07 -4.73 6.23
N GLY A 468 4.04 -5.57 6.12
CA GLY A 468 4.02 -6.69 5.18
C GLY A 468 3.50 -6.25 3.81
N GLN A 469 4.12 -6.76 2.74
CA GLN A 469 3.65 -6.57 1.36
C GLN A 469 2.66 -7.66 0.99
N LEU A 470 1.47 -7.27 0.51
CA LEU A 470 0.45 -8.17 -0.04
C LEU A 470 0.14 -9.38 0.87
N SER A 471 -0.14 -9.11 2.15
CA SER A 471 -0.44 -10.12 3.16
C SER A 471 -1.82 -10.76 3.02
N GLN A 472 -2.77 -10.12 2.32
CA GLN A 472 -4.15 -10.61 2.15
C GLN A 472 -4.63 -10.38 0.71
N SER A 473 -5.34 -11.36 0.13
CA SER A 473 -5.84 -11.30 -1.25
C SER A 473 -7.35 -11.52 -1.41
N ALA A 474 -8.01 -11.99 -0.36
CA ALA A 474 -9.43 -12.32 -0.39
C ALA A 474 -10.30 -11.11 0.00
N HIS A 475 -11.54 -11.09 -0.50
CA HIS A 475 -12.61 -10.18 -0.11
C HIS A 475 -12.29 -8.68 -0.30
N PHE A 476 -11.63 -8.34 -1.41
CA PHE A 476 -11.21 -6.98 -1.74
C PHE A 476 -10.36 -6.34 -0.65
N SER A 477 -9.28 -7.01 -0.23
CA SER A 477 -8.30 -6.46 0.71
C SER A 477 -7.65 -5.15 0.23
N LEU A 478 -7.56 -4.97 -1.11
CA LEU A 478 -7.09 -3.76 -1.80
C LEU A 478 -5.75 -3.22 -1.28
N GLN A 479 -4.82 -4.13 -0.99
CA GLN A 479 -3.45 -3.78 -0.64
C GLN A 479 -2.66 -3.36 -1.89
N LEU A 480 -1.79 -2.36 -1.72
CA LEU A 480 -0.90 -1.89 -2.78
C LEU A 480 0.25 -2.89 -3.00
N PRO A 481 0.84 -2.95 -4.21
CA PRO A 481 1.94 -3.87 -4.53
C PRO A 481 3.30 -3.44 -3.93
N TYR A 482 3.29 -2.51 -2.97
CA TYR A 482 4.43 -1.96 -2.27
C TYR A 482 3.98 -1.43 -0.91
N THR A 483 4.94 -1.11 -0.05
CA THR A 483 4.71 -0.45 1.24
C THR A 483 5.17 1.00 1.19
N VAL A 484 4.41 1.89 1.81
CA VAL A 484 4.80 3.29 2.06
C VAL A 484 4.92 3.45 3.56
N LEU A 485 6.10 3.87 4.01
CA LEU A 485 6.44 4.01 5.41
C LEU A 485 6.79 5.48 5.70
N GLY A 486 5.97 6.15 6.52
CA GLY A 486 6.20 7.53 6.91
C GLY A 486 7.36 7.67 7.90
N LEU A 487 8.17 8.70 7.69
CA LEU A 487 9.35 9.01 8.50
C LEU A 487 9.12 10.24 9.39
N GLY A 488 8.03 10.99 9.18
CA GLY A 488 7.76 12.25 9.87
C GLY A 488 8.64 13.39 9.35
N ARG A 489 8.66 14.52 10.06
CA ARG A 489 9.25 15.78 9.57
C ARG A 489 10.78 15.90 9.67
N SER A 490 11.43 14.90 10.24
CA SER A 490 12.74 15.07 10.86
C SER A 490 13.73 13.98 10.47
N ALA A 491 13.60 13.43 9.26
CA ALA A 491 14.48 12.38 8.74
C ALA A 491 15.54 12.97 7.79
N ASN A 492 16.81 12.92 8.18
CA ASN A 492 17.93 13.26 7.29
C ASN A 492 18.31 12.08 6.38
N PHE A 493 18.33 10.90 6.96
CA PHE A 493 18.52 9.61 6.31
C PHE A 493 17.90 8.55 7.20
N LEU A 494 17.53 7.43 6.59
CA LEU A 494 17.10 6.24 7.31
C LEU A 494 18.33 5.42 7.68
N ASP A 495 18.51 5.14 8.97
CA ASP A 495 19.70 4.46 9.48
C ASP A 495 19.79 3.02 8.94
N HIS A 496 18.70 2.26 9.11
CA HIS A 496 18.60 0.87 8.68
C HIS A 496 17.25 0.58 8.03
N LEU A 497 17.30 -0.13 6.91
CA LEU A 497 16.14 -0.74 6.24
C LEU A 497 16.40 -2.23 6.07
N PHE A 498 15.49 -3.04 6.58
CA PHE A 498 15.52 -4.49 6.49
C PHE A 498 14.41 -4.97 5.57
N VAL A 499 14.74 -5.91 4.70
CA VAL A 499 13.76 -6.66 3.90
C VAL A 499 13.97 -8.15 4.12
N GLY A 500 12.88 -8.85 4.44
CA GLY A 500 12.78 -10.29 4.54
C GLY A 500 11.86 -10.88 3.48
N ILE A 501 12.11 -12.12 3.08
CA ILE A 501 11.25 -12.90 2.19
C ILE A 501 10.99 -14.30 2.78
N PRO A 502 9.92 -15.00 2.38
CA PRO A 502 9.62 -16.36 2.82
C PRO A 502 10.78 -17.35 2.60
N ARG A 503 10.87 -18.33 3.51
CA ARG A 503 11.89 -19.40 3.50
C ARG A 503 11.39 -20.65 2.77
N GLN A 504 12.32 -21.36 2.14
CA GLN A 504 12.02 -22.69 1.60
C GLN A 504 11.99 -23.76 2.70
N PRO A 505 11.17 -24.82 2.55
CA PRO A 505 11.18 -25.95 3.46
C PRO A 505 12.57 -26.54 3.65
N GLY A 506 13.01 -26.64 4.90
CA GLY A 506 14.32 -27.15 5.31
C GLY A 506 15.43 -26.10 5.42
N GLU A 507 15.14 -24.83 5.08
CA GLU A 507 16.11 -23.73 5.21
C GLU A 507 16.04 -23.11 6.61
N THR A 508 17.14 -23.22 7.35
CA THR A 508 17.25 -22.68 8.72
C THR A 508 17.71 -21.22 8.76
N GLU A 509 18.37 -20.74 7.70
CA GLU A 509 18.83 -19.35 7.62
C GLU A 509 17.69 -18.41 7.22
N ILE A 510 17.61 -17.26 7.89
CA ILE A 510 16.63 -16.22 7.56
C ILE A 510 17.07 -15.52 6.28
N ARG A 511 16.20 -15.48 5.28
CA ARG A 511 16.41 -14.73 4.05
C ARG A 511 16.10 -13.25 4.27
N LYS A 512 17.08 -12.51 4.76
CA LYS A 512 16.97 -11.05 4.92
C LYS A 512 18.22 -10.29 4.52
N LYS A 513 18.03 -9.06 4.05
CA LYS A 513 19.10 -8.10 3.81
C LYS A 513 18.81 -6.77 4.50
N GLU A 514 19.89 -6.14 4.95
CA GLU A 514 19.92 -4.80 5.48
C GLU A 514 20.56 -3.84 4.46
N TRP A 515 19.97 -2.66 4.32
CA TRP A 515 20.55 -1.49 3.68
C TRP A 515 20.63 -0.35 4.69
N THR A 516 21.65 0.49 4.58
CA THR A 516 21.89 1.60 5.49
C THR A 516 21.92 2.92 4.74
N ALA A 517 21.67 4.01 5.47
CA ALA A 517 21.71 5.38 4.95
C ALA A 517 20.82 5.59 3.70
N ILE A 518 19.57 5.13 3.77
CA ILE A 518 18.60 5.34 2.68
C ILE A 518 18.13 6.80 2.69
N ILE A 519 18.06 7.39 1.49
CA ILE A 519 17.64 8.78 1.29
C ILE A 519 16.11 8.86 1.43
N PRO A 520 15.55 9.75 2.26
CA PRO A 520 14.11 9.94 2.36
C PRO A 520 13.48 10.47 1.05
N ASN A 521 12.16 10.36 0.91
CA ASN A 521 11.41 10.69 -0.31
C ASN A 521 11.92 9.95 -1.55
N SER A 522 12.21 8.67 -1.35
CA SER A 522 12.70 7.78 -2.39
C SER A 522 11.84 6.54 -2.51
N GLN A 523 11.82 5.99 -3.73
CA GLN A 523 11.29 4.68 -4.02
C GLN A 523 12.44 3.69 -4.13
N LEU A 524 12.39 2.65 -3.33
CA LEU A 524 13.34 1.56 -3.33
C LEU A 524 12.68 0.30 -3.92
N ILE A 525 13.21 -0.15 -5.06
CA ILE A 525 12.81 -1.43 -5.66
C ILE A 525 13.85 -2.47 -5.28
N VAL A 526 13.46 -3.41 -4.43
CA VAL A 526 14.31 -4.49 -3.92
C VAL A 526 14.15 -5.73 -4.81
N ILE A 527 15.27 -6.23 -5.31
CA ILE A 527 15.34 -7.40 -6.17
C ILE A 527 16.13 -8.47 -5.40
N PRO A 528 15.45 -9.47 -4.79
CA PRO A 528 16.09 -10.47 -3.96
C PRO A 528 16.84 -11.55 -4.76
N PHE A 529 17.58 -11.17 -5.81
CA PHE A 529 18.29 -12.13 -6.67
C PHE A 529 19.78 -12.27 -6.30
N PRO A 530 20.33 -13.50 -6.21
CA PRO A 530 19.61 -14.77 -6.08
C PRO A 530 19.01 -14.95 -4.67
N HIS A 531 17.84 -15.61 -4.55
CA HIS A 531 17.08 -15.71 -3.29
C HIS A 531 17.88 -16.30 -2.13
N ASN A 532 18.73 -17.28 -2.42
CA ASN A 532 19.53 -18.01 -1.44
C ASN A 532 20.81 -17.29 -0.98
N GLN A 533 21.11 -16.10 -1.53
CA GLN A 533 22.26 -15.30 -1.08
C GLN A 533 21.82 -13.87 -0.74
N PRO A 534 21.21 -13.66 0.44
CA PRO A 534 20.72 -12.35 0.84
C PRO A 534 21.73 -11.23 0.69
N ARG A 535 23.02 -11.48 0.93
CA ARG A 535 24.09 -10.47 0.77
C ARG A 535 24.19 -9.91 -0.66
N SER A 536 23.87 -10.72 -1.67
CA SER A 536 23.98 -10.37 -3.09
C SER A 536 22.77 -9.61 -3.63
N TRP A 537 21.66 -9.53 -2.87
CA TRP A 537 20.45 -8.85 -3.30
C TRP A 537 20.71 -7.38 -3.64
N SER A 538 19.96 -6.86 -4.59
CA SER A 538 20.15 -5.50 -5.09
C SER A 538 18.93 -4.64 -4.77
N ALA A 539 19.15 -3.33 -4.62
CA ALA A 539 18.06 -2.38 -4.50
C ALA A 539 18.31 -1.20 -5.46
N LYS A 540 17.31 -0.87 -6.27
CA LYS A 540 17.33 0.28 -7.19
C LYS A 540 16.61 1.45 -6.51
N LEU A 541 17.33 2.54 -6.28
CA LEU A 541 16.80 3.76 -5.67
C LEU A 541 16.35 4.73 -6.76
N TYR A 542 15.10 5.17 -6.71
CA TYR A 542 14.56 6.22 -7.54
C TYR A 542 14.19 7.41 -6.66
N LEU A 543 14.58 8.60 -7.11
CA LEU A 543 14.23 9.84 -6.44
C LEU A 543 13.06 10.47 -7.19
N THR A 544 11.99 10.80 -6.47
CA THR A 544 10.87 11.54 -7.04
C THR A 544 11.37 12.94 -7.42
N PRO A 545 11.43 13.30 -8.71
CA PRO A 545 11.96 14.59 -9.11
C PRO A 545 10.98 15.69 -8.68
N SER A 546 11.34 16.46 -7.65
CA SER A 546 10.59 17.66 -7.30
C SER A 546 10.67 18.68 -8.45
N ASN A 547 9.56 19.33 -8.81
CA ASN A 547 9.55 20.45 -9.76
C ASN A 547 10.59 21.55 -9.40
N SER A 548 10.95 21.64 -8.13
CA SER A 548 11.98 22.54 -7.60
C SER A 548 13.40 22.18 -8.04
N VAL A 549 13.68 20.94 -8.48
CA VAL A 549 15.02 20.54 -8.93
C VAL A 549 15.41 21.30 -10.20
N LEU A 550 14.49 21.48 -11.14
CA LEU A 550 14.75 22.25 -12.35
C LEU A 550 14.96 23.74 -12.02
N LEU A 551 14.12 24.30 -11.14
CA LEU A 551 14.23 25.70 -10.70
C LEU A 551 15.53 25.96 -9.94
N THR A 552 15.94 25.06 -9.06
CA THR A 552 17.22 25.16 -8.32
C THR A 552 18.42 25.00 -9.27
N ALA A 553 18.35 24.11 -10.26
CA ALA A 553 19.38 24.01 -11.30
C ALA A 553 19.49 25.31 -12.13
N ILE A 554 18.37 25.88 -12.55
CA ILE A 554 18.34 27.18 -13.27
C ILE A 554 18.91 28.29 -12.39
N ALA A 555 18.52 28.35 -11.12
CA ALA A 555 19.03 29.34 -10.17
C ALA A 555 20.54 29.18 -9.95
N LEU A 556 21.02 27.95 -9.78
CA LEU A 556 22.45 27.64 -9.62
C LEU A 556 23.25 28.06 -10.85
N ILE A 557 22.78 27.73 -12.05
CA ILE A 557 23.39 28.17 -13.31
C ILE A 557 23.41 29.71 -13.37
N GLY A 558 22.32 30.37 -13.00
CA GLY A 558 22.24 31.83 -12.93
C GLY A 558 23.28 32.45 -11.99
N VAL A 559 23.46 31.88 -10.81
CA VAL A 559 24.47 32.31 -9.83
C VAL A 559 25.89 32.07 -10.36
N CYS A 560 26.16 30.91 -10.97
CA CYS A 560 27.45 30.60 -11.57
C CYS A 560 27.81 31.60 -12.69
N VAL A 561 26.87 31.90 -13.60
CA VAL A 561 27.07 32.89 -14.67
C VAL A 561 27.31 34.28 -14.10
N PHE A 562 26.55 34.69 -13.08
CA PHE A 562 26.73 35.98 -12.43
C PHE A 562 28.13 36.12 -11.81
N ILE A 563 28.61 35.08 -11.12
CA ILE A 563 29.97 35.05 -10.56
C ILE A 563 31.02 35.11 -11.67
N LEU A 564 30.84 34.37 -12.77
CA LEU A 564 31.77 34.41 -13.91
C LEU A 564 31.85 35.79 -14.56
N VAL A 565 30.74 36.52 -14.65
CA VAL A 565 30.73 37.90 -15.15
C VAL A 565 31.53 38.82 -14.23
N ILE A 566 31.35 38.71 -12.91
CA ILE A 566 32.13 39.49 -11.93
C ILE A 566 33.63 39.18 -12.08
N ILE A 567 34.01 37.90 -12.13
CA ILE A 567 35.40 37.47 -12.33
C ILE A 567 35.94 38.04 -13.64
N GLY A 568 35.18 37.98 -14.74
CA GLY A 568 35.59 38.52 -16.04
C GLY A 568 35.82 40.04 -16.01
N ILE A 569 34.94 40.80 -15.33
CA ILE A 569 35.10 42.24 -15.17
C ILE A 569 36.35 42.56 -14.34
N LEU A 570 36.55 41.87 -13.21
CA LEU A 570 37.71 42.06 -12.35
C LEU A 570 39.01 41.72 -13.10
N HIS A 571 39.04 40.61 -13.82
CA HIS A 571 40.19 40.20 -14.61
C HIS A 571 40.51 41.19 -15.74
N TRP A 572 39.48 41.78 -16.36
CA TRP A 572 39.69 42.83 -17.36
C TRP A 572 40.24 44.13 -16.75
N GLN A 573 39.76 44.50 -15.55
CA GLN A 573 40.30 45.66 -14.82
C GLN A 573 41.75 45.45 -14.40
N GLU A 574 42.07 44.25 -13.90
CA GLU A 574 43.42 43.82 -13.54
C GLU A 574 44.35 43.88 -14.75
N LYS A 575 43.98 43.25 -15.87
CA LYS A 575 44.75 43.30 -17.12
C LYS A 575 45.00 44.73 -17.61
N LYS A 576 44.00 45.62 -17.45
CA LYS A 576 44.13 47.04 -17.83
C LYS A 576 45.03 47.82 -16.86
N ALA A 577 45.16 47.40 -15.61
CA ALA A 577 46.10 47.97 -14.65
C ALA A 577 47.53 47.52 -14.98
N ASP A 578 47.75 46.22 -15.20
CA ASP A 578 49.04 45.65 -15.63
C ASP A 578 49.55 46.29 -16.93
N ASP A 579 48.68 46.48 -17.93
CA ASP A 579 49.04 47.14 -19.18
C ASP A 579 49.44 48.62 -18.98
N ARG A 580 48.90 49.28 -17.94
CA ARG A 580 49.32 50.65 -17.59
C ARG A 580 50.67 50.66 -16.87
N GLU A 581 50.91 49.73 -15.95
CA GLU A 581 52.20 49.59 -15.26
C GLU A 581 53.33 49.26 -16.26
N LYS A 582 53.13 48.30 -17.16
CA LYS A 582 54.10 47.98 -18.22
C LYS A 582 54.45 49.17 -19.10
N ARG A 583 53.48 50.04 -19.42
CA ARG A 583 53.74 51.28 -20.18
C ARG A 583 54.55 52.30 -19.37
N GLN A 584 54.31 52.39 -18.06
CA GLN A 584 55.09 53.27 -17.17
C GLN A 584 56.54 52.77 -17.02
N GLU A 585 56.75 51.46 -16.91
CA GLU A 585 58.08 50.86 -16.89
C GLU A 585 58.82 51.07 -18.22
N ALA A 586 58.16 50.88 -19.36
CA ALA A 586 58.75 51.14 -20.68
C ALA A 586 59.17 52.61 -20.87
N HIS A 587 58.43 53.56 -20.30
CA HIS A 587 58.82 54.98 -20.31
C HIS A 587 60.00 55.29 -19.38
N ARG A 588 60.21 54.55 -18.30
CA ARG A 588 61.41 54.67 -17.44
C ARG A 588 62.69 54.27 -18.17
N PHE A 589 62.65 53.22 -18.99
CA PHE A 589 63.83 52.77 -19.76
C PHE A 589 64.31 53.79 -20.81
N HIS A 590 63.44 54.67 -21.32
CA HIS A 590 63.86 55.71 -22.25
C HIS A 590 64.60 56.89 -21.61
N PHE A 591 64.53 57.05 -20.28
CA PHE A 591 65.26 58.10 -19.55
C PHE A 591 66.63 57.66 -19.01
N ASP A 592 66.92 56.36 -18.96
CA ASP A 592 68.24 55.83 -18.55
C ASP A 592 69.21 55.65 -19.73
N ALA A 593 68.76 55.84 -20.97
CA ALA A 593 69.56 55.69 -22.20
C ALA A 593 69.90 57.04 -22.90
N MET A 594 69.62 58.17 -22.23
CA MET A 594 70.04 59.52 -22.61
C MET A 594 70.91 60.08 -21.49
#